data_AF-A0A427TQI0-F1
#
_entry.id   AF-A0A427TQI0-F1
#
_cell.length_a   1.000
_cell.length_b   1.000
_cell.length_c   1.000
_cell.angle_alpha   90.00
_cell.angle_beta   90.00
_cell.angle_gamma   90.00
#
_symmetry.space_group_name_H-M   'P 1'
#
loop_
_entity.id
_entity.type
_entity.pdbx_description
1 polymer ?
#
loop_
_entity_poly.entity_id
_entity_poly.type
_entity_poly.pdbx_seq_one_letter_code
_entity_poly.pdbx_strand_id
1 'polypeptide(L)'
;MTFLGSFSVPHSFTPAYLTKKQKVCAGMNEKGIKPISLPKDAGPHADANIEWWYFFAFLDGDRGGRYAVMASFFQVGELEIGKGHYIIHTLIDLKRKKRFNFSSIDSKVKLGMLAVYLPFYLLRNPLDTGMWRLYKDLLKGKIPSPHTKMKHARIQQDPAELIYGSHRLSFKGEDQSAFDVLLKEKHSEVELEFVPAKPVALIGGDGKPDDLYYYSATRNMVNGKITTDAGMENVSGQGWFDHQWGRDYSLIKGAGWNWFGLQLSDGRELLLNQMTPGKPMANIIGADGSVEFTRNIHFQKIKYWKSLKTNARYPVEWEIHVPEFDIELQVEADFPNQEMLIIGPIQAIWEGTCKVVGREKLSDGKIRPLTGRGFMELVGYVK
;
A
#
# COMPACT_ATOMS: atom_id res chain seq x y z
N MET A 1 52.24 36.93 -47.31
CA MET A 1 52.56 35.58 -47.82
C MET A 1 51.40 34.67 -47.42
N THR A 2 50.40 34.56 -48.31
CA THR A 2 50.12 33.39 -49.19
C THR A 2 49.57 32.22 -48.37
N PHE A 3 48.37 31.66 -48.58
CA PHE A 3 47.43 31.51 -49.71
C PHE A 3 45.99 31.40 -49.11
N LEU A 4 44.90 31.98 -49.63
CA LEU A 4 44.16 31.80 -50.91
C LEU A 4 43.69 30.36 -51.24
N GLY A 5 42.36 30.19 -51.24
CA GLY A 5 41.62 29.27 -52.11
C GLY A 5 40.59 28.39 -51.36
N SER A 6 39.33 28.24 -51.78
CA SER A 6 38.52 28.87 -52.83
C SER A 6 37.10 28.27 -52.77
N PHE A 7 36.10 29.15 -52.88
CA PHE A 7 34.79 29.02 -53.53
C PHE A 7 34.03 27.67 -53.61
N SER A 8 32.79 27.66 -53.12
CA SER A 8 31.58 27.68 -53.98
C SER A 8 30.27 27.72 -53.15
N VAL A 9 29.23 28.26 -53.78
CA VAL A 9 27.93 28.81 -53.29
C VAL A 9 26.81 28.05 -54.06
N PRO A 10 25.48 28.18 -53.84
CA PRO A 10 24.62 28.37 -52.66
C PRO A 10 23.61 27.20 -52.50
N HIS A 11 22.72 27.23 -51.51
CA HIS A 11 21.25 27.28 -51.70
C HIS A 11 20.53 27.37 -50.34
N SER A 12 19.51 28.20 -50.32
CA SER A 12 18.57 28.53 -49.25
C SER A 12 17.87 27.33 -48.61
N PHE A 13 17.76 27.32 -47.28
CA PHE A 13 16.63 26.71 -46.56
C PHE A 13 16.40 27.44 -45.23
N THR A 14 15.28 28.17 -45.12
CA THR A 14 14.54 28.28 -43.85
C THR A 14 13.81 26.96 -43.61
N PRO A 15 13.69 26.52 -42.35
CA PRO A 15 12.43 26.82 -41.66
C PRO A 15 12.60 27.22 -40.19
N ALA A 16 11.64 28.04 -39.78
CA ALA A 16 11.31 28.32 -38.41
C ALA A 16 11.08 27.03 -37.59
N TYR A 17 11.73 26.93 -36.44
CA TYR A 17 11.17 26.24 -35.28
C TYR A 17 11.36 27.12 -34.06
N LEU A 18 10.34 27.94 -33.82
CA LEU A 18 10.12 28.60 -32.54
C LEU A 18 10.05 27.53 -31.45
N THR A 19 10.94 27.65 -30.47
CA THR A 19 10.96 26.89 -29.24
C THR A 19 9.59 26.94 -28.56
N LYS A 20 8.93 25.77 -28.47
CA LYS A 20 7.77 25.61 -27.58
C LYS A 20 8.27 25.77 -26.14
N LYS A 21 8.19 26.99 -25.61
CA LYS A 21 8.15 27.21 -24.17
C LYS A 21 6.95 26.44 -23.62
N GLN A 22 7.20 25.28 -23.01
CA GLN A 22 6.28 24.71 -22.04
C GLN A 22 6.11 25.76 -20.94
N LYS A 23 4.96 26.44 -20.94
CA LYS A 23 4.43 27.02 -19.71
C LYS A 23 4.08 25.84 -18.81
N VAL A 24 5.07 25.35 -18.08
CA VAL A 24 4.84 24.56 -16.87
C VAL A 24 4.03 25.47 -15.95
N CYS A 25 2.77 25.13 -15.68
CA CYS A 25 2.01 25.82 -14.65
C CYS A 25 2.82 25.79 -13.35
N ALA A 26 2.96 26.92 -12.67
CA ALA A 26 3.79 27.03 -11.47
C ALA A 26 3.48 25.89 -10.49
N GLY A 27 4.47 25.04 -10.20
CA GLY A 27 4.35 23.93 -9.24
C GLY A 27 4.03 22.54 -9.82
N MET A 28 4.08 22.33 -11.14
CA MET A 28 3.98 21.00 -11.77
C MET A 28 5.34 20.52 -12.30
N ASN A 29 5.57 19.21 -12.38
CA ASN A 29 6.71 18.63 -13.08
C ASN A 29 6.50 18.64 -14.61
N GLU A 30 7.50 18.18 -15.38
CA GLU A 30 7.46 18.16 -16.86
C GLU A 30 6.28 17.36 -17.45
N LYS A 31 5.69 16.45 -16.66
CA LYS A 31 4.51 15.65 -17.01
C LYS A 31 3.18 16.29 -16.58
N GLY A 32 3.19 17.50 -16.00
CA GLY A 32 2.00 18.16 -15.48
C GLY A 32 1.50 17.59 -14.14
N ILE A 33 2.30 16.78 -13.46
CA ILE A 33 1.97 16.18 -12.17
C ILE A 33 2.45 17.13 -11.07
N LYS A 34 1.61 17.40 -10.07
CA LYS A 34 2.02 18.15 -8.88
C LYS A 34 2.98 17.27 -8.07
N PRO A 35 4.23 17.67 -7.80
CA PRO A 35 5.14 16.88 -7.00
C PRO A 35 4.58 16.64 -5.59
N ILE A 36 4.82 15.44 -5.08
CA ILE A 36 4.56 15.12 -3.66
C ILE A 36 5.54 15.95 -2.82
N SER A 37 5.00 16.70 -1.87
CA SER A 37 5.74 17.57 -0.97
C SER A 37 5.43 17.19 0.47
N LEU A 38 6.37 16.46 1.07
CA LEU A 38 6.43 16.38 2.51
C LEU A 38 6.90 17.76 3.04
N PRO A 39 6.24 18.28 4.08
CA PRO A 39 5.62 17.44 5.06
C PRO A 39 4.07 17.43 4.81
N LYS A 40 3.51 18.49 4.22
CA LYS A 40 2.11 18.69 3.80
C LYS A 40 1.32 17.47 3.27
N ASP A 41 1.89 16.71 2.34
CA ASP A 41 1.20 15.57 1.68
C ASP A 41 1.25 14.27 2.53
N ALA A 42 1.64 14.34 3.80
CA ALA A 42 1.38 13.31 4.80
C ALA A 42 -0.07 13.35 5.32
N GLY A 43 -0.73 14.52 5.27
CA GLY A 43 -2.13 14.70 5.66
C GLY A 43 -3.12 14.33 4.56
N PRO A 44 -4.44 14.46 4.81
CA PRO A 44 -5.48 14.10 3.85
C PRO A 44 -5.51 14.99 2.61
N HIS A 45 -6.09 14.48 1.53
CA HIS A 45 -6.24 15.18 0.26
C HIS A 45 -7.71 15.37 -0.11
N ALA A 46 -8.18 16.63 -0.09
CA ALA A 46 -9.60 16.96 -0.28
C ALA A 46 -10.18 16.47 -1.62
N ASP A 47 -9.38 16.43 -2.68
CA ASP A 47 -9.76 16.03 -4.04
C ASP A 47 -9.74 14.51 -4.28
N ALA A 48 -9.12 13.75 -3.38
CA ALA A 48 -9.09 12.30 -3.41
C ALA A 48 -10.44 11.70 -3.00
N ASN A 49 -11.01 10.78 -3.79
CA ASN A 49 -12.21 10.04 -3.39
C ASN A 49 -11.88 8.77 -2.58
N ILE A 50 -10.62 8.34 -2.65
CA ILE A 50 -10.04 7.26 -1.88
C ILE A 50 -8.61 7.64 -1.50
N GLU A 51 -8.29 7.36 -0.25
CA GLU A 51 -7.00 7.68 0.34
C GLU A 51 -6.72 6.71 1.47
N TRP A 52 -5.48 6.27 1.62
CA TRP A 52 -5.10 5.39 2.70
C TRP A 52 -3.65 5.53 3.17
N TRP A 53 -3.51 5.41 4.48
CA TRP A 53 -2.26 5.32 5.19
C TRP A 53 -2.09 3.88 5.63
N TYR A 54 -1.12 3.20 5.04
CA TYR A 54 -0.84 1.79 5.27
C TYR A 54 0.53 1.63 5.92
N PHE A 55 0.64 0.74 6.89
CA PHE A 55 1.95 0.31 7.36
C PHE A 55 1.94 -1.15 7.77
N PHE A 56 3.13 -1.73 7.78
CA PHE A 56 3.38 -2.97 8.49
C PHE A 56 4.73 -2.91 9.23
N ALA A 57 4.90 -3.76 10.23
CA ALA A 57 6.16 -3.94 10.93
C ALA A 57 6.38 -5.39 11.36
N PHE A 58 7.66 -5.77 11.42
CA PHE A 58 8.14 -7.00 12.05
C PHE A 58 8.90 -6.64 13.31
N LEU A 59 8.54 -7.28 14.41
CA LEU A 59 8.91 -6.86 15.76
C LEU A 59 9.38 -8.05 16.60
N ASP A 60 10.50 -7.87 17.28
CA ASP A 60 11.02 -8.80 18.28
C ASP A 60 10.85 -8.18 19.67
N GLY A 61 10.25 -8.96 20.59
CA GLY A 61 9.97 -8.57 21.96
C GLY A 61 11.08 -8.93 22.93
N ASP A 62 11.27 -8.10 23.96
CA ASP A 62 12.27 -8.30 25.01
C ASP A 62 12.00 -9.52 25.91
N ARG A 63 10.82 -10.15 25.81
CA ARG A 63 10.49 -11.43 26.45
C ARG A 63 10.36 -12.58 25.45
N GLY A 64 10.88 -12.37 24.25
CA GLY A 64 10.95 -13.37 23.18
C GLY A 64 9.69 -13.46 22.32
N GLY A 65 8.72 -12.56 22.44
CA GLY A 65 7.65 -12.43 21.47
C GLY A 65 8.20 -12.16 20.06
N ARG A 66 7.51 -12.67 19.02
CA ARG A 66 7.79 -12.28 17.62
C ARG A 66 6.48 -11.93 16.96
N TYR A 67 6.37 -10.69 16.51
CA TYR A 67 5.12 -10.14 16.03
C TYR A 67 5.27 -9.57 14.62
N ALA A 68 4.16 -9.59 13.90
CA ALA A 68 3.95 -8.65 12.82
C ALA A 68 2.68 -7.85 13.08
N VAL A 69 2.72 -6.58 12.73
CA VAL A 69 1.58 -5.67 12.84
C VAL A 69 1.34 -5.07 11.47
N MET A 70 0.08 -4.89 11.11
CA MET A 70 -0.31 -4.16 9.91
C MET A 70 -1.56 -3.33 10.21
N ALA A 71 -1.66 -2.13 9.66
CA ALA A 71 -2.92 -1.39 9.62
C ALA A 71 -3.05 -0.55 8.34
N SER A 72 -4.30 -0.38 7.91
CA SER A 72 -4.69 0.54 6.85
C SER A 72 -5.80 1.46 7.37
N PHE A 73 -5.52 2.75 7.43
CA PHE A 73 -6.51 3.79 7.69
C PHE A 73 -7.00 4.29 6.34
N PHE A 74 -8.28 4.09 6.03
CA PHE A 74 -8.88 4.54 4.79
C PHE A 74 -9.76 5.77 5.03
N GLN A 75 -9.70 6.72 4.10
CA GLN A 75 -10.67 7.77 3.94
C GLN A 75 -11.34 7.61 2.56
N VAL A 76 -12.68 7.58 2.52
CA VAL A 76 -13.45 7.32 1.30
C VAL A 76 -14.62 8.29 1.15
N GLY A 77 -14.85 8.81 -0.05
CA GLY A 77 -15.99 9.65 -0.38
C GLY A 77 -15.70 10.69 -1.46
N GLU A 78 -16.69 10.98 -2.31
CA GLU A 78 -16.50 11.84 -3.49
C GLU A 78 -16.27 13.32 -3.18
N LEU A 79 -16.78 13.81 -2.06
CA LEU A 79 -16.70 15.20 -1.63
C LEU A 79 -15.94 15.29 -0.31
N GLU A 80 -15.20 16.37 -0.12
CA GLU A 80 -14.43 16.65 1.11
C GLU A 80 -15.32 16.60 2.36
N ILE A 81 -16.48 17.26 2.32
CA ILE A 81 -17.46 17.18 3.39
C ILE A 81 -18.18 15.84 3.29
N GLY A 82 -18.06 15.03 4.35
CA GLY A 82 -18.81 13.78 4.47
C GLY A 82 -18.05 12.54 4.04
N LYS A 83 -16.73 12.62 3.79
CA LYS A 83 -15.88 11.42 3.67
C LYS A 83 -16.03 10.52 4.89
N GLY A 84 -16.19 9.23 4.63
CA GLY A 84 -16.22 8.18 5.63
C GLY A 84 -14.85 7.61 5.91
N HIS A 85 -14.74 6.99 7.08
CA HIS A 85 -13.51 6.47 7.62
C HIS A 85 -13.66 4.97 7.90
N TYR A 86 -12.68 4.20 7.44
CA TYR A 86 -12.60 2.76 7.61
C TYR A 86 -11.20 2.38 8.08
N ILE A 87 -11.08 1.51 9.06
CA ILE A 87 -9.78 0.93 9.44
C ILE A 87 -9.87 -0.59 9.42
N ILE A 88 -8.82 -1.20 8.90
CA ILE A 88 -8.49 -2.60 9.12
C ILE A 88 -7.11 -2.66 9.77
N HIS A 89 -6.93 -3.57 10.71
CA HIS A 89 -5.62 -3.82 11.29
C HIS A 89 -5.50 -5.24 11.79
N THR A 90 -4.27 -5.72 11.88
CA THR A 90 -3.96 -7.08 12.32
C THR A 90 -2.75 -7.09 13.22
N LEU A 91 -2.86 -7.86 14.31
CA LEU A 91 -1.71 -8.32 15.10
C LEU A 91 -1.47 -9.80 14.82
N ILE A 92 -0.23 -10.15 14.48
CA ILE A 92 0.20 -11.51 14.15
C ILE A 92 1.25 -11.94 15.17
N ASP A 93 1.01 -13.07 15.83
CA ASP A 93 2.04 -13.81 16.58
C ASP A 93 2.70 -14.82 15.63
N LEU A 94 3.93 -14.50 15.23
CA LEU A 94 4.70 -15.27 14.26
C LEU A 94 5.18 -16.61 14.82
N LYS A 95 5.40 -16.71 16.14
CA LYS A 95 5.77 -17.98 16.78
C LYS A 95 4.60 -18.94 16.79
N ARG A 96 3.42 -18.45 17.16
CA ARG A 96 2.19 -19.26 17.23
C ARG A 96 1.47 -19.39 15.91
N LYS A 97 1.90 -18.67 14.87
CA LYS A 97 1.24 -18.59 13.54
C LYS A 97 -0.23 -18.25 13.67
N LYS A 98 -0.53 -17.32 14.58
CA LYS A 98 -1.89 -16.88 14.93
C LYS A 98 -2.00 -15.40 14.66
N ARG A 99 -3.16 -14.98 14.17
CA ARG A 99 -3.45 -13.60 13.87
C ARG A 99 -4.80 -13.18 14.44
N PHE A 100 -4.91 -11.88 14.66
CA PHE A 100 -6.07 -11.22 15.21
C PHE A 100 -6.39 -10.05 14.30
N ASN A 101 -7.46 -10.17 13.53
CA ASN A 101 -7.86 -9.16 12.57
C ASN A 101 -9.01 -8.34 13.16
N PHE A 102 -8.97 -7.04 12.92
CA PHE A 102 -9.95 -6.09 13.40
C PHE A 102 -10.34 -5.15 12.28
N SER A 103 -11.58 -4.70 12.34
CA SER A 103 -12.17 -3.89 11.28
C SER A 103 -13.28 -3.02 11.84
N SER A 104 -13.23 -1.72 11.56
CA SER A 104 -14.27 -0.79 12.04
C SER A 104 -14.59 0.31 11.02
N ILE A 105 -15.87 0.54 10.80
CA ILE A 105 -16.39 1.58 9.88
C ILE A 105 -17.20 2.63 10.63
N ASP A 106 -17.11 3.88 10.19
CA ASP A 106 -18.00 4.92 10.69
C ASP A 106 -19.39 4.90 10.02
N SER A 107 -20.27 5.78 10.50
CA SER A 107 -21.62 5.92 9.96
C SER A 107 -21.64 6.45 8.52
N LYS A 108 -20.59 7.17 8.08
CA LYS A 108 -20.51 7.77 6.74
C LYS A 108 -20.11 6.73 5.70
N VAL A 109 -19.19 5.82 6.00
CA VAL A 109 -18.90 4.65 5.16
C VAL A 109 -20.17 3.82 4.98
N LYS A 110 -20.87 3.51 6.09
CA LYS A 110 -22.16 2.81 6.03
C LYS A 110 -23.17 3.53 5.13
N LEU A 111 -23.31 4.85 5.28
CA LEU A 111 -24.23 5.64 4.49
C LEU A 111 -23.84 5.65 3.00
N GLY A 112 -22.56 5.82 2.68
CA GLY A 112 -22.04 5.73 1.32
C GLY A 112 -22.30 4.35 0.70
N MET A 113 -22.11 3.27 1.47
CA MET A 113 -22.44 1.91 1.02
C MET A 113 -23.93 1.76 0.70
N LEU A 114 -24.81 2.28 1.57
CA LEU A 114 -26.25 2.20 1.38
C LEU A 114 -26.77 3.07 0.22
N ALA A 115 -26.26 4.29 0.10
CA ALA A 115 -26.79 5.27 -0.84
C ALA A 115 -26.18 5.15 -2.25
N VAL A 116 -24.94 4.68 -2.34
CA VAL A 116 -24.18 4.68 -3.59
C VAL A 116 -23.69 3.27 -3.91
N TYR A 117 -22.72 2.75 -3.16
CA TYR A 117 -21.94 1.60 -3.63
C TYR A 117 -22.76 0.32 -3.81
N LEU A 118 -23.53 -0.11 -2.80
CA LEU A 118 -24.28 -1.37 -2.86
C LEU A 118 -25.44 -1.33 -3.88
N PRO A 119 -26.24 -0.25 -4.00
CA PRO A 119 -27.23 -0.15 -5.07
C PRO A 119 -26.61 -0.31 -6.47
N PHE A 120 -25.50 0.39 -6.76
CA PHE A 120 -24.82 0.27 -8.06
C PHE A 120 -24.23 -1.13 -8.28
N TYR A 121 -23.64 -1.73 -7.26
CA TYR A 121 -23.10 -3.08 -7.34
C TYR A 121 -24.20 -4.12 -7.59
N LEU A 122 -25.30 -4.08 -6.83
CA LEU A 122 -26.41 -5.03 -6.92
C LEU A 122 -27.21 -4.88 -8.22
N LEU A 123 -27.24 -3.68 -8.82
CA LEU A 123 -27.81 -3.50 -10.15
C LEU A 123 -27.04 -4.33 -11.21
N ARG A 124 -25.72 -4.43 -11.08
CA ARG A 124 -24.86 -5.24 -11.97
C ARG A 124 -24.80 -6.71 -11.56
N ASN A 125 -24.98 -7.01 -10.28
CA ASN A 125 -24.86 -8.34 -9.70
C ASN A 125 -26.14 -8.73 -8.92
N PRO A 126 -27.31 -8.81 -9.56
CA PRO A 126 -28.59 -8.95 -8.87
C PRO A 126 -28.76 -10.30 -8.15
N LEU A 127 -27.97 -11.31 -8.53
CA LEU A 127 -28.01 -12.66 -7.95
C LEU A 127 -27.08 -12.83 -6.74
N ASP A 128 -26.30 -11.81 -6.36
CA ASP A 128 -25.42 -11.87 -5.19
C ASP A 128 -26.24 -11.79 -3.89
N THR A 129 -26.66 -12.94 -3.40
CA THR A 129 -27.45 -13.06 -2.17
C THR A 129 -26.69 -12.59 -0.92
N GLY A 130 -25.35 -12.65 -0.93
CA GLY A 130 -24.51 -12.19 0.16
C GLY A 130 -24.54 -10.68 0.28
N MET A 131 -24.37 -9.97 -0.84
CA MET A 131 -24.46 -8.51 -0.88
C MET A 131 -25.88 -8.00 -0.61
N TRP A 132 -26.92 -8.71 -1.07
CA TRP A 132 -28.30 -8.39 -0.67
C TRP A 132 -28.54 -8.54 0.83
N ARG A 133 -27.95 -9.55 1.48
CA ARG A 133 -28.03 -9.73 2.94
C ARG A 133 -27.32 -8.59 3.66
N LEU A 134 -26.09 -8.26 3.25
CA LEU A 134 -25.35 -7.12 3.77
C LEU A 134 -26.17 -5.82 3.65
N TYR A 135 -26.71 -5.54 2.46
CA TYR A 135 -27.53 -4.35 2.22
C TYR A 135 -28.73 -4.26 3.19
N LYS A 136 -29.45 -5.37 3.40
CA LYS A 136 -30.57 -5.46 4.36
C LYS A 136 -30.11 -5.27 5.81
N ASP A 137 -28.97 -5.82 6.20
CA ASP A 137 -28.43 -5.65 7.55
C ASP A 137 -28.05 -4.18 7.82
N LEU A 138 -27.38 -3.53 6.86
CA LEU A 138 -27.02 -2.11 6.95
C LEU A 138 -28.26 -1.21 7.02
N LEU A 139 -29.33 -1.50 6.26
CA LEU A 139 -30.62 -0.78 6.33
C LEU A 139 -31.26 -0.88 7.73
N LYS A 140 -31.10 -2.02 8.40
CA LYS A 140 -31.53 -2.23 9.80
C LYS A 140 -30.57 -1.61 10.82
N GLY A 141 -29.55 -0.89 10.38
CA GLY A 141 -28.53 -0.29 11.23
C GLY A 141 -27.52 -1.28 11.80
N LYS A 142 -27.52 -2.54 11.35
CA LYS A 142 -26.61 -3.59 11.82
C LYS A 142 -25.34 -3.58 10.98
N ILE A 143 -24.17 -3.58 11.63
CA ILE A 143 -22.88 -3.84 10.99
C ILE A 143 -22.53 -5.31 11.30
N PRO A 144 -22.34 -6.17 10.27
CA PRO A 144 -22.10 -7.59 10.49
C PRO A 144 -20.69 -7.86 11.05
N SER A 145 -20.60 -8.83 11.96
CA SER A 145 -19.32 -9.35 12.45
C SER A 145 -18.47 -9.90 11.29
N PRO A 146 -17.12 -9.75 11.31
CA PRO A 146 -16.30 -9.22 12.40
C PRO A 146 -16.19 -7.69 12.41
N HIS A 147 -16.88 -6.99 11.50
CA HIS A 147 -16.82 -5.53 11.43
C HIS A 147 -17.56 -4.89 12.61
N THR A 148 -17.01 -3.80 13.10
CA THR A 148 -17.56 -3.05 14.23
C THR A 148 -17.89 -1.62 13.84
N LYS A 149 -18.70 -0.96 14.66
CA LYS A 149 -19.03 0.46 14.48
C LYS A 149 -17.94 1.32 15.09
N MET A 150 -17.30 2.13 14.27
CA MET A 150 -16.48 3.26 14.72
C MET A 150 -17.39 4.42 15.11
N LYS A 151 -17.31 4.85 16.38
CA LYS A 151 -18.17 5.91 16.93
C LYS A 151 -17.74 7.31 16.52
N HIS A 152 -16.43 7.53 16.44
CA HIS A 152 -15.83 8.82 16.16
C HIS A 152 -14.64 8.63 15.22
N ALA A 153 -14.47 9.57 14.30
CA ALA A 153 -13.28 9.70 13.48
C ALA A 153 -12.94 11.19 13.35
N ARG A 154 -11.66 11.51 13.41
CA ARG A 154 -11.11 12.84 13.19
C ARG A 154 -9.83 12.72 12.38
N ILE A 155 -9.65 13.62 11.42
CA ILE A 155 -8.39 13.81 10.72
C ILE A 155 -7.99 15.27 10.84
N GLN A 156 -6.69 15.50 11.01
CA GLN A 156 -6.04 16.80 11.02
C GLN A 156 -4.93 16.80 9.96
N GLN A 157 -4.74 17.94 9.27
CA GLN A 157 -3.74 18.09 8.21
C GLN A 157 -2.33 18.34 8.72
N ASP A 158 -2.18 19.24 9.70
CA ASP A 158 -0.87 19.81 10.04
C ASP A 158 -0.69 19.96 11.57
N PRO A 159 0.20 19.17 12.20
CA PRO A 159 0.76 17.93 11.63
C PRO A 159 -0.35 16.92 11.32
N ALA A 160 -0.07 16.01 10.40
CA ALA A 160 -1.03 14.98 10.02
C ALA A 160 -1.34 14.06 11.21
N GLU A 161 -2.61 13.97 11.59
CA GLU A 161 -3.07 13.08 12.65
C GLU A 161 -4.43 12.49 12.30
N LEU A 162 -4.56 11.17 12.45
CA LEU A 162 -5.77 10.41 12.23
C LEU A 162 -6.16 9.73 13.53
N ILE A 163 -7.37 10.00 14.02
CA ILE A 163 -7.97 9.33 15.18
C ILE A 163 -9.21 8.61 14.72
N TYR A 164 -9.14 7.28 14.65
CA TYR A 164 -10.21 6.40 14.18
C TYR A 164 -10.67 5.55 15.36
N GLY A 165 -11.75 5.96 16.04
CA GLY A 165 -12.19 5.33 17.27
C GLY A 165 -11.13 5.43 18.37
N SER A 166 -10.58 4.28 18.77
CA SER A 166 -9.49 4.18 19.77
C SER A 166 -8.11 4.08 19.13
N HIS A 167 -8.02 4.11 17.79
CA HIS A 167 -6.77 4.01 17.04
C HIS A 167 -6.27 5.41 16.68
N ARG A 168 -4.96 5.58 16.66
CA ARG A 168 -4.32 6.85 16.31
C ARG A 168 -3.10 6.61 15.41
N LEU A 169 -2.97 7.39 14.35
CA LEU A 169 -1.75 7.54 13.55
C LEU A 169 -1.37 9.02 13.58
N SER A 170 -0.15 9.36 13.99
CA SER A 170 0.27 10.75 14.20
C SER A 170 1.68 10.95 13.66
N PHE A 171 1.84 11.84 12.69
CA PHE A 171 3.14 12.19 12.12
C PHE A 171 3.85 13.21 13.01
N LYS A 172 5.18 13.08 13.14
CA LYS A 172 6.01 13.92 14.03
C LYS A 172 6.81 14.97 13.28
N GLY A 173 7.03 16.10 13.96
CA GLY A 173 8.11 17.06 13.66
C GLY A 173 7.96 17.83 12.34
N GLU A 174 9.05 18.50 11.96
CA GLU A 174 9.20 19.13 10.64
C GLU A 174 9.50 18.07 9.55
N ASP A 175 10.11 16.95 9.95
CA ASP A 175 10.47 15.81 9.10
C ASP A 175 9.31 14.77 9.11
N GLN A 176 8.19 15.09 8.44
CA GLN A 176 6.90 14.36 8.49
C GLN A 176 6.90 12.99 7.80
N SER A 177 7.99 12.25 7.95
CA SER A 177 8.10 10.85 7.56
C SER A 177 8.15 9.92 8.79
N ALA A 178 8.54 10.42 9.97
CA ALA A 178 8.40 9.69 11.23
C ALA A 178 6.97 9.80 11.80
N PHE A 179 6.48 8.73 12.41
CA PHE A 179 5.12 8.69 12.96
C PHE A 179 4.99 7.75 14.16
N ASP A 180 4.02 8.05 15.02
CA ASP A 180 3.54 7.13 16.05
C ASP A 180 2.22 6.49 15.63
N VAL A 181 2.02 5.26 16.08
CA VAL A 181 0.74 4.57 16.00
C VAL A 181 0.32 3.98 17.34
N LEU A 182 -0.97 4.10 17.63
CA LEU A 182 -1.68 3.39 18.68
C LEU A 182 -2.81 2.57 18.03
N LEU A 183 -2.79 1.25 18.17
CA LEU A 183 -3.91 0.37 17.84
C LEU A 183 -4.44 -0.27 19.12
N LYS A 184 -5.66 0.09 19.52
CA LYS A 184 -6.25 -0.37 20.77
C LYS A 184 -7.49 -1.21 20.53
N GLU A 185 -7.44 -2.44 21.03
CA GLU A 185 -8.54 -3.40 21.05
C GLU A 185 -8.78 -3.90 22.48
N LYS A 186 -9.88 -4.62 22.70
CA LYS A 186 -10.27 -5.08 24.03
C LYS A 186 -9.18 -5.92 24.73
N HIS A 187 -8.45 -6.74 23.97
CA HIS A 187 -7.48 -7.73 24.48
C HIS A 187 -6.06 -7.50 23.96
N SER A 188 -5.84 -6.40 23.23
CA SER A 188 -4.53 -6.07 22.70
C SER A 188 -4.37 -4.58 22.48
N GLU A 189 -3.19 -4.05 22.80
CA GLU A 189 -2.80 -2.67 22.56
C GLU A 189 -1.40 -2.66 21.94
N VAL A 190 -1.24 -1.94 20.83
CA VAL A 190 0.02 -1.81 20.10
C VAL A 190 0.36 -0.33 20.04
N GLU A 191 1.49 0.05 20.61
CA GLU A 191 2.03 1.41 20.57
C GLU A 191 3.42 1.36 19.95
N LEU A 192 3.60 1.98 18.79
CA LEU A 192 4.85 1.91 18.03
C LEU A 192 5.22 3.29 17.49
N GLU A 193 6.52 3.57 17.49
CA GLU A 193 7.14 4.70 16.81
C GLU A 193 7.90 4.18 15.59
N PHE A 194 7.70 4.81 14.43
CA PHE A 194 8.38 4.54 13.18
C PHE A 194 9.28 5.72 12.85
N VAL A 195 10.57 5.44 12.66
CA VAL A 195 11.56 6.42 12.25
C VAL A 195 12.19 5.95 10.92
N PRO A 196 11.99 6.67 9.81
CA PRO A 196 12.58 6.31 8.52
C PRO A 196 14.10 6.19 8.61
N ALA A 197 14.63 5.10 8.07
CA ALA A 197 16.07 4.86 7.99
C ALA A 197 16.70 5.47 6.72
N LYS A 198 15.86 5.93 5.79
CA LYS A 198 16.25 6.53 4.51
C LYS A 198 15.10 7.38 3.93
N PRO A 199 15.36 8.21 2.90
CA PRO A 199 14.34 9.04 2.27
C PRO A 199 13.15 8.24 1.74
N VAL A 200 12.00 8.91 1.62
CA VAL A 200 10.80 8.30 1.01
C VAL A 200 11.02 8.01 -0.47
N ALA A 201 10.48 6.90 -0.94
CA ALA A 201 10.46 6.50 -2.33
C ALA A 201 9.22 7.06 -3.04
N LEU A 202 9.42 7.80 -4.13
CA LEU A 202 8.35 8.22 -5.03
C LEU A 202 8.04 7.07 -5.99
N ILE A 203 6.92 6.38 -5.77
CA ILE A 203 6.56 5.18 -6.53
C ILE A 203 6.24 5.57 -7.98
N GLY A 204 6.67 4.74 -8.93
CA GLY A 204 6.63 5.09 -10.35
C GLY A 204 7.77 6.01 -10.82
N GLY A 205 8.68 6.39 -9.92
CA GLY A 205 9.78 7.32 -10.16
C GLY A 205 9.40 8.80 -9.96
N ASP A 206 8.12 9.15 -10.04
CA ASP A 206 7.61 10.52 -9.87
C ASP A 206 6.46 10.65 -8.88
N GLY A 207 6.10 9.55 -8.20
CA GLY A 207 5.08 9.53 -7.16
C GLY A 207 3.66 9.41 -7.70
N LYS A 208 3.49 9.09 -8.98
CA LYS A 208 2.17 8.89 -9.59
C LYS A 208 2.25 7.81 -10.69
N PRO A 209 2.45 6.53 -10.32
CA PRO A 209 2.69 5.46 -11.28
C PRO A 209 1.49 5.23 -12.24
N ASP A 210 0.27 5.49 -11.76
CA ASP A 210 -1.00 5.36 -12.49
C ASP A 210 -1.95 6.49 -12.03
N ASP A 211 -3.21 6.17 -11.71
CA ASP A 211 -4.23 7.19 -11.35
C ASP A 211 -4.02 7.81 -9.95
N LEU A 212 -3.33 7.09 -9.06
CA LEU A 212 -3.10 7.48 -7.68
C LEU A 212 -1.72 8.08 -7.48
N TYR A 213 -1.64 9.10 -6.63
CA TYR A 213 -0.38 9.51 -6.02
C TYR A 213 0.07 8.44 -5.02
N TYR A 214 1.38 8.23 -4.94
CA TYR A 214 1.95 7.15 -4.15
C TYR A 214 3.40 7.45 -3.75
N TYR A 215 3.65 7.55 -2.44
CA TYR A 215 5.01 7.42 -1.88
C TYR A 215 5.06 6.36 -0.78
N SER A 216 6.28 5.90 -0.49
CA SER A 216 6.55 4.89 0.53
C SER A 216 7.76 5.26 1.40
N ALA A 217 7.66 5.10 2.72
CA ALA A 217 8.83 4.97 3.60
C ALA A 217 9.11 3.46 3.78
N THR A 218 9.94 2.91 2.89
CA THR A 218 10.09 1.45 2.72
C THR A 218 10.90 0.76 3.83
N ARG A 219 11.66 1.54 4.61
CA ARG A 219 12.42 1.05 5.76
C ARG A 219 12.39 2.04 6.91
N ASN A 220 11.73 1.64 7.98
CA ASN A 220 11.64 2.37 9.24
C ASN A 220 12.27 1.53 10.34
N MET A 221 13.02 2.16 11.23
CA MET A 221 13.33 1.60 12.55
C MET A 221 12.09 1.74 13.42
N VAL A 222 11.68 0.65 14.05
CA VAL A 222 10.44 0.61 14.84
C VAL A 222 10.77 0.25 16.28
N ASN A 223 10.26 1.03 17.23
CA ASN A 223 10.35 0.74 18.66
C ASN A 223 8.99 0.97 19.32
N GLY A 224 8.71 0.30 20.43
CA GLY A 224 7.50 0.56 21.20
C GLY A 224 7.15 -0.59 22.13
N LYS A 225 5.86 -0.84 22.30
CA LYS A 225 5.33 -1.89 23.19
C LYS A 225 4.09 -2.54 22.60
N ILE A 226 3.96 -3.84 22.90
CA ILE A 226 2.75 -4.62 22.61
C ILE A 226 2.24 -5.18 23.92
N THR A 227 0.97 -4.93 24.21
CA THR A 227 0.24 -5.51 25.34
C THR A 227 -0.79 -6.49 24.81
N THR A 228 -0.83 -7.70 25.38
CA THR A 228 -1.84 -8.72 25.10
C THR A 228 -2.31 -9.35 26.41
N ASP A 229 -3.28 -10.27 26.36
CA ASP A 229 -3.66 -11.09 27.53
C ASP A 229 -2.46 -11.86 28.14
N ALA A 230 -1.37 -12.08 27.40
CA ALA A 230 -0.16 -12.73 27.89
C ALA A 230 0.79 -11.78 28.66
N GLY A 231 0.53 -10.47 28.63
CA GLY A 231 1.37 -9.45 29.24
C GLY A 231 1.84 -8.39 28.24
N MET A 232 2.68 -7.49 28.74
CA MET A 232 3.32 -6.42 27.97
C MET A 232 4.79 -6.75 27.68
N GLU A 233 5.22 -6.50 26.45
CA GLU A 233 6.60 -6.60 25.99
C GLU A 233 7.03 -5.29 25.34
N ASN A 234 8.27 -4.85 25.59
CA ASN A 234 8.89 -3.83 24.74
C ASN A 234 9.34 -4.52 23.47
N VAL A 235 9.13 -3.86 22.33
CA VAL A 235 9.41 -4.41 21.02
C VAL A 235 10.27 -3.47 20.20
N SER A 236 11.12 -4.05 19.36
CA SER A 236 11.89 -3.32 18.37
C SER A 236 11.95 -4.10 17.06
N GLY A 237 12.19 -3.41 15.95
CA GLY A 237 12.29 -4.07 14.66
C GLY A 237 12.29 -3.10 13.48
N GLN A 238 11.70 -3.54 12.38
CA GLN A 238 11.65 -2.76 11.14
C GLN A 238 10.25 -2.76 10.55
N GLY A 239 9.92 -1.66 9.87
CA GLY A 239 8.61 -1.48 9.26
C GLY A 239 8.64 -0.74 7.94
N TRP A 240 7.46 -0.66 7.36
CA TRP A 240 7.15 -0.09 6.06
C TRP A 240 5.94 0.81 6.20
N PHE A 241 5.90 1.90 5.43
CA PHE A 241 4.74 2.76 5.33
C PHE A 241 4.47 3.14 3.88
N ASP A 242 3.20 3.12 3.48
CA ASP A 242 2.68 3.62 2.20
C ASP A 242 1.61 4.68 2.44
N HIS A 243 1.62 5.71 1.61
CA HIS A 243 0.51 6.66 1.50
C HIS A 243 0.07 6.74 0.03
N GLN A 244 -1.21 6.49 -0.22
CA GLN A 244 -1.80 6.58 -1.54
C GLN A 244 -3.09 7.37 -1.51
N TRP A 245 -3.27 8.24 -2.50
CA TRP A 245 -4.47 9.05 -2.63
C TRP A 245 -4.76 9.40 -4.08
N GLY A 246 -6.03 9.64 -4.38
CA GLY A 246 -6.45 10.14 -5.67
C GLY A 246 -7.89 9.76 -5.97
N ARG A 247 -8.19 9.66 -7.25
CA ARG A 247 -9.53 9.29 -7.73
C ARG A 247 -9.49 7.90 -8.34
N ASP A 248 -10.08 6.93 -7.66
CA ASP A 248 -10.18 5.56 -8.16
C ASP A 248 -11.59 4.99 -7.95
N TYR A 249 -12.02 4.20 -8.93
CA TYR A 249 -13.32 3.53 -9.01
C TYR A 249 -13.16 2.03 -9.27
N SER A 250 -11.94 1.49 -9.15
CA SER A 250 -11.58 0.08 -9.38
C SER A 250 -12.45 -0.88 -8.56
N LEU A 251 -12.77 -0.54 -7.31
CA LEU A 251 -13.64 -1.32 -6.43
C LEU A 251 -15.06 -1.51 -6.98
N ILE A 252 -15.59 -0.52 -7.70
CA ILE A 252 -16.92 -0.61 -8.35
C ILE A 252 -16.85 -1.47 -9.63
N LYS A 253 -15.65 -1.59 -10.22
CA LYS A 253 -15.39 -2.39 -11.42
C LYS A 253 -15.05 -3.85 -11.10
N GLY A 254 -15.03 -4.25 -9.82
CA GLY A 254 -14.66 -5.61 -9.41
C GLY A 254 -13.19 -5.93 -9.65
N ALA A 255 -12.32 -4.92 -9.59
CA ALA A 255 -10.89 -5.12 -9.76
C ALA A 255 -10.29 -5.91 -8.58
N GLY A 256 -9.32 -6.76 -8.88
CA GLY A 256 -8.47 -7.41 -7.90
C GLY A 256 -7.03 -6.94 -8.04
N TRP A 257 -6.19 -7.26 -7.07
CA TRP A 257 -4.76 -6.95 -7.15
C TRP A 257 -3.92 -7.95 -6.36
N ASN A 258 -2.66 -8.05 -6.74
CA ASN A 258 -1.61 -8.65 -5.93
C ASN A 258 -0.58 -7.55 -5.66
N TRP A 259 -0.20 -7.37 -4.41
CA TRP A 259 0.81 -6.39 -3.99
C TRP A 259 1.81 -7.05 -3.05
N PHE A 260 3.07 -6.62 -3.15
CA PHE A 260 4.19 -7.13 -2.36
C PHE A 260 5.09 -5.97 -1.95
N GLY A 261 5.29 -5.81 -0.64
CA GLY A 261 6.30 -4.93 -0.06
C GLY A 261 7.39 -5.77 0.59
N LEU A 262 8.55 -5.85 -0.04
CA LEU A 262 9.62 -6.79 0.31
C LEU A 262 10.86 -6.06 0.79
N GLN A 263 11.32 -6.34 2.00
CA GLN A 263 12.58 -5.84 2.56
C GLN A 263 13.66 -6.91 2.41
N LEU A 264 14.65 -6.64 1.54
CA LEU A 264 15.75 -7.55 1.28
C LEU A 264 16.90 -7.35 2.28
N SER A 265 17.71 -8.39 2.44
CA SER A 265 18.84 -8.47 3.36
C SER A 265 20.03 -7.60 2.98
N ASP A 266 20.12 -7.16 1.72
CA ASP A 266 21.16 -6.27 1.22
C ASP A 266 20.81 -4.78 1.36
N GLY A 267 19.71 -4.46 2.05
CA GLY A 267 19.25 -3.10 2.30
C GLY A 267 18.36 -2.51 1.21
N ARG A 268 18.16 -3.23 0.09
CA ARG A 268 17.15 -2.85 -0.91
C ARG A 268 15.76 -3.24 -0.48
N GLU A 269 14.76 -2.60 -1.07
CA GLU A 269 13.38 -3.07 -1.02
C GLU A 269 12.74 -3.09 -2.38
N LEU A 270 11.71 -3.92 -2.52
CA LEU A 270 10.92 -4.02 -3.72
C LEU A 270 9.45 -3.77 -3.39
N LEU A 271 8.83 -2.84 -4.13
CA LEU A 271 7.38 -2.68 -4.18
C LEU A 271 6.90 -3.21 -5.52
N LEU A 272 6.17 -4.32 -5.48
CA LEU A 272 5.69 -5.02 -6.67
C LEU A 272 4.17 -5.07 -6.65
N ASN A 273 3.53 -4.84 -7.78
CA ASN A 273 2.09 -5.06 -7.86
C ASN A 273 1.61 -5.55 -9.24
N GLN A 274 0.40 -6.09 -9.24
CA GLN A 274 -0.34 -6.45 -10.43
C GLN A 274 -1.84 -6.23 -10.19
N MET A 275 -2.40 -5.21 -10.82
CA MET A 275 -3.85 -4.97 -10.89
C MET A 275 -4.51 -5.92 -11.89
N THR A 276 -5.76 -6.30 -11.65
CA THR A 276 -6.60 -7.11 -12.54
C THR A 276 -7.93 -6.39 -12.79
N PRO A 277 -8.15 -5.78 -13.98
CA PRO A 277 -7.18 -5.57 -15.06
C PRO A 277 -6.18 -4.46 -14.72
N GLY A 278 -4.98 -4.52 -15.28
CA GLY A 278 -3.99 -3.44 -15.21
C GLY A 278 -2.58 -3.92 -15.56
N LYS A 279 -1.64 -2.98 -15.64
CA LYS A 279 -0.23 -3.29 -15.93
C LYS A 279 0.50 -3.54 -14.62
N PRO A 280 1.30 -4.61 -14.52
CA PRO A 280 2.10 -4.82 -13.34
C PRO A 280 3.22 -3.78 -13.25
N MET A 281 3.78 -3.57 -12.06
CA MET A 281 4.97 -2.75 -11.87
C MET A 281 5.88 -3.31 -10.79
N ALA A 282 7.15 -2.94 -10.91
CA ALA A 282 8.18 -3.11 -9.90
C ALA A 282 8.87 -1.77 -9.64
N ASN A 283 9.07 -1.45 -8.38
CA ASN A 283 9.95 -0.39 -7.92
C ASN A 283 11.07 -1.04 -7.13
N ILE A 284 12.32 -0.81 -7.53
CA ILE A 284 13.51 -1.24 -6.83
C ILE A 284 14.02 -0.03 -6.06
N ILE A 285 13.97 -0.10 -4.73
CA ILE A 285 14.38 0.99 -3.84
C ILE A 285 15.76 0.65 -3.28
N GLY A 286 16.76 1.42 -3.69
CA GLY A 286 18.15 1.28 -3.27
C GLY A 286 18.34 1.55 -1.78
N ALA A 287 19.39 0.99 -1.18
CA ALA A 287 19.75 1.26 0.22
C ALA A 287 20.06 2.75 0.46
N ASP A 288 20.46 3.47 -0.58
CA ASP A 288 20.72 4.91 -0.63
C ASP A 288 19.46 5.76 -0.85
N GLY A 289 18.29 5.14 -1.04
CA GLY A 289 17.02 5.81 -1.32
C GLY A 289 16.75 6.08 -2.81
N SER A 290 17.63 5.63 -3.73
CA SER A 290 17.34 5.66 -5.16
C SER A 290 16.11 4.81 -5.50
N VAL A 291 15.36 5.20 -6.54
CA VAL A 291 14.18 4.47 -7.00
C VAL A 291 14.33 4.19 -8.49
N GLU A 292 14.33 2.90 -8.84
CA GLU A 292 14.25 2.44 -10.22
C GLU A 292 12.89 1.79 -10.45
N PHE A 293 12.27 2.09 -11.60
CA PHE A 293 10.91 1.67 -11.90
C PHE A 293 10.84 0.93 -13.22
N THR A 294 10.10 -0.17 -13.25
CA THR A 294 9.79 -0.90 -14.48
C THR A 294 8.37 -1.47 -14.50
N ARG A 295 7.85 -1.65 -15.71
CA ARG A 295 6.63 -2.41 -16.00
C ARG A 295 6.95 -3.85 -16.46
N ASN A 296 8.23 -4.16 -16.68
CA ASN A 296 8.69 -5.46 -17.11
C ASN A 296 8.89 -6.38 -15.89
N ILE A 297 7.80 -6.97 -15.45
CA ILE A 297 7.76 -7.90 -14.32
C ILE A 297 6.78 -9.04 -14.65
N HIS A 298 7.15 -10.25 -14.22
CA HIS A 298 6.34 -11.45 -14.38
C HIS A 298 6.05 -12.08 -13.02
N PHE A 299 4.78 -12.42 -12.81
CA PHE A 299 4.31 -13.12 -11.62
C PHE A 299 3.80 -14.51 -12.00
N GLN A 300 4.31 -15.53 -11.33
CA GLN A 300 3.87 -16.90 -11.49
C GLN A 300 3.36 -17.44 -10.15
N LYS A 301 2.13 -17.95 -10.16
CA LYS A 301 1.47 -18.53 -8.98
C LYS A 301 1.88 -19.98 -8.83
N ILE A 302 2.50 -20.34 -7.70
CA ILE A 302 3.08 -21.68 -7.49
C ILE A 302 2.17 -22.56 -6.65
N LYS A 303 1.82 -22.10 -5.43
CA LYS A 303 1.05 -22.89 -4.46
C LYS A 303 -0.14 -22.12 -3.95
N TYR A 304 -1.24 -22.83 -3.72
CA TYR A 304 -2.50 -22.24 -3.27
C TYR A 304 -2.90 -22.74 -1.89
N TRP A 305 -3.47 -21.83 -1.10
CA TRP A 305 -4.24 -22.16 0.09
C TRP A 305 -5.72 -21.83 -0.14
N LYS A 306 -6.60 -22.68 0.38
CA LYS A 306 -8.04 -22.49 0.30
C LYS A 306 -8.58 -22.05 1.65
N SER A 307 -9.27 -20.91 1.68
CA SER A 307 -9.95 -20.46 2.89
C SER A 307 -11.17 -21.33 3.18
N LEU A 308 -11.30 -21.76 4.43
CA LEU A 308 -12.51 -22.41 4.94
C LEU A 308 -13.64 -21.42 5.25
N LYS A 309 -13.34 -20.11 5.33
CA LYS A 309 -14.32 -19.07 5.67
C LYS A 309 -15.06 -18.56 4.43
N THR A 310 -14.34 -18.34 3.34
CA THR A 310 -14.86 -17.70 2.12
C THR A 310 -14.83 -18.62 0.91
N ASN A 311 -14.23 -19.82 1.04
CA ASN A 311 -13.96 -20.74 -0.08
C ASN A 311 -12.97 -20.21 -1.14
N ALA A 312 -12.41 -19.01 -0.94
CA ALA A 312 -11.42 -18.40 -1.82
C ALA A 312 -10.13 -19.23 -1.89
N ARG A 313 -9.48 -19.22 -3.06
CA ARG A 313 -8.20 -19.89 -3.31
C ARG A 313 -7.11 -18.86 -3.55
N TYR A 314 -6.28 -18.63 -2.55
CA TYR A 314 -5.19 -17.65 -2.60
C TYR A 314 -3.88 -18.31 -3.01
N PRO A 315 -3.15 -17.78 -4.00
CA PRO A 315 -1.76 -18.16 -4.24
C PRO A 315 -0.89 -17.64 -3.09
N VAL A 316 -0.41 -18.54 -2.24
CA VAL A 316 0.42 -18.21 -1.06
C VAL A 316 1.91 -18.41 -1.32
N GLU A 317 2.27 -18.82 -2.53
CA GLU A 317 3.65 -18.96 -3.00
C GLU A 317 3.74 -18.52 -4.46
N TRP A 318 4.78 -17.76 -4.76
CA TRP A 318 4.98 -17.09 -6.04
C TRP A 318 6.43 -17.17 -6.47
N GLU A 319 6.63 -17.28 -7.79
CA GLU A 319 7.87 -16.91 -8.46
C GLU A 319 7.66 -15.54 -9.12
N ILE A 320 8.59 -14.62 -8.91
CA ILE A 320 8.51 -13.24 -9.40
C ILE A 320 9.83 -12.88 -10.07
N HIS A 321 9.77 -12.51 -11.34
CA HIS A 321 10.93 -12.19 -12.15
C HIS A 321 10.86 -10.73 -12.57
N VAL A 322 11.96 -9.99 -12.41
CA VAL A 322 12.13 -8.60 -12.87
C VAL A 322 13.32 -8.57 -13.85
N PRO A 323 13.09 -8.87 -15.15
CA PRO A 323 14.17 -9.14 -16.09
C PRO A 323 15.14 -7.98 -16.31
N GLU A 324 14.66 -6.73 -16.28
CA GLU A 324 15.51 -5.54 -16.47
C GLU A 324 16.58 -5.37 -15.37
N PHE A 325 16.37 -6.00 -14.21
CA PHE A 325 17.32 -5.99 -13.10
C PHE A 325 17.94 -7.36 -12.85
N ASP A 326 17.67 -8.35 -13.72
CA ASP A 326 18.12 -9.74 -13.55
C ASP A 326 17.77 -10.35 -12.17
N ILE A 327 16.64 -9.93 -11.58
CA ILE A 327 16.16 -10.39 -10.27
C ILE A 327 15.12 -11.50 -10.43
N GLU A 328 15.32 -12.61 -9.71
CA GLU A 328 14.38 -13.72 -9.58
C GLU A 328 14.12 -14.00 -8.10
N LEU A 329 12.84 -14.03 -7.70
CA LEU A 329 12.42 -14.19 -6.31
C LEU A 329 11.38 -15.29 -6.17
N GLN A 330 11.54 -16.12 -5.15
CA GLN A 330 10.49 -16.96 -4.59
C GLN A 330 9.93 -16.27 -3.34
N VAL A 331 8.64 -15.98 -3.34
CA VAL A 331 7.93 -15.34 -2.23
C VAL A 331 6.91 -16.34 -1.68
N GLU A 332 7.06 -16.70 -0.41
CA GLU A 332 6.18 -17.68 0.25
C GLU A 332 5.62 -17.08 1.54
N ALA A 333 4.31 -17.23 1.78
CA ALA A 333 3.70 -16.88 3.06
C ALA A 333 4.35 -17.64 4.23
N ASP A 334 4.59 -16.98 5.36
CA ASP A 334 5.14 -17.66 6.56
C ASP A 334 4.21 -18.77 7.09
N PHE A 335 2.92 -18.54 6.91
CA PHE A 335 1.87 -19.52 7.12
C PHE A 335 0.63 -19.15 6.29
N PRO A 336 -0.20 -20.13 5.90
CA PRO A 336 -1.20 -19.92 4.86
C PRO A 336 -2.45 -19.16 5.31
N ASN A 337 -2.86 -19.30 6.56
CA ASN A 337 -4.12 -18.72 7.06
C ASN A 337 -3.93 -17.25 7.44
N GLN A 338 -3.89 -16.36 6.43
CA GLN A 338 -3.74 -14.89 6.56
C GLN A 338 -4.84 -14.08 5.84
N GLU A 339 -6.00 -14.68 5.52
CA GLU A 339 -7.22 -13.98 5.02
C GLU A 339 -8.03 -13.13 6.03
N MET A 340 -8.19 -11.84 5.81
CA MET A 340 -9.09 -10.97 6.57
C MET A 340 -10.40 -10.73 5.81
N LEU A 341 -11.53 -10.77 6.52
CA LEU A 341 -12.82 -10.40 5.92
C LEU A 341 -12.91 -8.88 5.78
N ILE A 342 -13.45 -8.42 4.65
CA ILE A 342 -13.61 -7.01 4.30
C ILE A 342 -15.08 -6.74 3.99
N ILE A 343 -15.61 -5.64 4.54
CA ILE A 343 -17.02 -5.31 4.34
C ILE A 343 -17.25 -4.84 2.90
N GLY A 344 -18.35 -5.29 2.30
CA GLY A 344 -18.73 -4.93 0.93
C GLY A 344 -18.21 -5.90 -0.13
N PRO A 345 -18.22 -5.49 -1.42
CA PRO A 345 -17.97 -6.38 -2.56
C PRO A 345 -16.58 -7.02 -2.62
N ILE A 346 -15.59 -6.45 -1.93
CA ILE A 346 -14.25 -7.06 -1.80
C ILE A 346 -14.34 -8.39 -1.06
N GLN A 347 -15.25 -8.49 -0.07
CA GLN A 347 -15.55 -9.65 0.79
C GLN A 347 -14.39 -10.15 1.67
N ALA A 348 -13.19 -10.31 1.11
CA ALA A 348 -12.00 -10.67 1.84
C ALA A 348 -10.72 -10.30 1.09
N ILE A 349 -9.66 -10.13 1.86
CA ILE A 349 -8.30 -9.90 1.42
C ILE A 349 -7.41 -10.96 2.06
N TRP A 350 -6.45 -11.49 1.33
CA TRP A 350 -5.34 -12.21 1.97
C TRP A 350 -4.23 -11.22 2.20
N GLU A 351 -3.88 -10.99 3.46
CA GLU A 351 -2.93 -9.96 3.83
C GLU A 351 -2.06 -10.47 4.96
N GLY A 352 -0.78 -10.68 4.66
CA GLY A 352 0.05 -11.45 5.56
C GLY A 352 1.53 -11.42 5.26
N THR A 353 2.29 -11.90 6.24
CA THR A 353 3.74 -11.95 6.17
C THR A 353 4.21 -13.04 5.20
N CYS A 354 5.28 -12.72 4.50
CA CYS A 354 5.98 -13.62 3.61
C CYS A 354 7.50 -13.55 3.83
N LYS A 355 8.17 -14.63 3.47
CA LYS A 355 9.62 -14.73 3.34
C LYS A 355 10.00 -14.71 1.87
N VAL A 356 11.20 -14.23 1.59
CA VAL A 356 11.75 -14.09 0.25
C VAL A 356 13.09 -14.81 0.20
N VAL A 357 13.26 -15.64 -0.82
CA VAL A 357 14.57 -16.17 -1.23
C VAL A 357 14.69 -15.93 -2.72
N GLY A 358 15.84 -15.52 -3.19
CA GLY A 358 16.02 -15.23 -4.60
C GLY A 358 17.47 -15.07 -4.98
N ARG A 359 17.66 -14.54 -6.18
CA ARG A 359 18.97 -14.25 -6.73
C ARG A 359 18.91 -13.09 -7.69
N GLU A 360 20.05 -12.47 -7.88
CA GLU A 360 20.28 -11.45 -8.89
C GLU A 360 21.55 -11.80 -9.66
N LYS A 361 21.49 -11.71 -10.99
CA LYS A 361 22.69 -11.83 -11.83
C LYS A 361 23.31 -10.45 -12.04
N LEU A 362 24.57 -10.29 -11.65
CA LEU A 362 25.30 -9.04 -11.78
C LEU A 362 25.89 -8.89 -13.18
N SER A 363 26.28 -7.66 -13.53
CA SER A 363 26.90 -7.33 -14.82
C SER A 363 28.21 -8.09 -15.10
N ASP A 364 28.92 -8.50 -14.05
CA ASP A 364 30.13 -9.35 -14.14
C ASP A 364 29.81 -10.86 -14.26
N GLY A 365 28.54 -11.23 -14.35
CA GLY A 365 28.05 -12.59 -14.47
C GLY A 365 27.94 -13.35 -13.15
N LYS A 366 28.36 -12.77 -12.02
CA LYS A 366 28.19 -13.42 -10.70
C LYS A 366 26.73 -13.43 -10.28
N ILE A 367 26.38 -14.41 -9.44
CA ILE A 367 25.06 -14.51 -8.83
C ILE A 367 25.14 -14.04 -7.38
N ARG A 368 24.35 -13.02 -7.04
CA ARG A 368 24.15 -12.56 -5.66
C ARG A 368 22.89 -13.23 -5.09
N PRO A 369 23.02 -14.05 -4.02
CA PRO A 369 21.84 -14.56 -3.33
C PRO A 369 21.10 -13.43 -2.62
N LEU A 370 19.78 -13.49 -2.65
CA LEU A 370 18.89 -12.55 -1.98
C LEU A 370 18.06 -13.31 -0.95
N THR A 371 17.91 -12.73 0.23
CA THR A 371 16.95 -13.18 1.24
C THR A 371 16.18 -11.98 1.75
N GLY A 372 15.00 -12.20 2.31
CA GLY A 372 14.21 -11.10 2.84
C GLY A 372 12.91 -11.54 3.47
N ARG A 373 12.13 -10.55 3.87
CA ARG A 373 10.78 -10.71 4.40
C ARG A 373 9.91 -9.55 3.93
N GLY A 374 8.61 -9.70 4.01
CA GLY A 374 7.70 -8.67 3.57
C GLY A 374 6.25 -8.96 3.88
N PHE A 375 5.38 -8.13 3.34
CA PHE A 375 3.94 -8.39 3.28
C PHE A 375 3.51 -8.64 1.85
N MET A 376 2.51 -9.51 1.73
CA MET A 376 1.79 -9.77 0.49
C MET A 376 0.31 -9.54 0.73
N GLU A 377 -0.32 -8.85 -0.23
CA GLU A 377 -1.74 -8.48 -0.21
C GLU A 377 -2.41 -8.98 -1.50
N LEU A 378 -3.48 -9.76 -1.37
CA LEU A 378 -4.16 -10.44 -2.48
C LEU A 378 -5.67 -10.22 -2.42
N VAL A 379 -6.22 -9.55 -3.44
CA VAL A 379 -7.64 -9.19 -3.54
C VAL A 379 -8.27 -9.74 -4.83
N GLY A 380 -9.56 -10.06 -4.76
CA GLY A 380 -10.34 -10.54 -5.90
C GLY A 380 -10.36 -12.06 -6.06
N TYR A 381 -10.10 -12.81 -4.98
CA TYR A 381 -10.05 -14.27 -4.97
C TYR A 381 -11.32 -14.95 -4.41
N VAL A 382 -12.23 -14.17 -3.81
CA VAL A 382 -13.58 -14.61 -3.45
C VAL A 382 -14.44 -14.62 -4.72
N LYS A 383 -15.22 -15.68 -4.93
CA LYS A 383 -16.04 -15.86 -6.14
C LYS A 383 -17.50 -16.07 -5.79
#